data_AF-A0A3D1BEE9-F1
#
_entry.id   AF-A0A3D1BEE9-F1
#
_cell.length_a   1.000
_cell.length_b   1.000
_cell.length_c   1.000
_cell.angle_alpha   90.00
_cell.angle_beta   90.00
_cell.angle_gamma   90.00
#
_symmetry.space_group_name_H-M   'P 1'
#
loop_
_entity.id
_entity.type
_entity.pdbx_description
1 polymer ?
#
loop_
_entity_poly.entity_id
_entity_poly.type
_entity_poly.pdbx_seq_one_letter_code
_entity_poly.pdbx_strand_id
1 'polypeptide(L)'
;MTAADVIAPHFPDLSESQLLQLDALADTVWTWNAKINVISRKDPHVMERHVLHSLGIAKVMRFQPGARVLDVGTGGGFPGLPLAVLHPETEFVLCDSIGKKIKVVEAAAKA
;
A
#
# COMPACT_ATOMS: atom_id res chain seq x y z
N MET A 1 13.28 -7.62 2.77
CA MET A 1 12.93 -7.38 4.19
C MET A 1 11.44 -7.44 4.28
N THR A 2 10.92 -8.12 5.29
CA THR A 2 9.48 -8.32 5.47
C THR A 2 8.84 -7.10 6.13
N ALA A 3 7.51 -7.05 6.12
CA ALA A 3 6.73 -6.08 6.86
C ALA A 3 6.99 -6.21 8.36
N ALA A 4 7.22 -7.42 8.88
CA ALA A 4 7.59 -7.62 10.28
C ALA A 4 8.91 -6.92 10.63
N ASP A 5 9.91 -6.97 9.73
CA ASP A 5 11.22 -6.34 9.96
C ASP A 5 11.15 -4.80 9.92
N VAL A 6 10.33 -4.25 9.01
CA VAL A 6 10.34 -2.80 8.67
C VAL A 6 9.18 -2.04 9.31
N ILE A 7 7.99 -2.64 9.39
CA ILE A 7 6.75 -1.96 9.80
C ILE A 7 6.46 -2.15 11.28
N ALA A 8 6.59 -3.36 11.82
CA ALA A 8 6.25 -3.66 13.21
C ALA A 8 6.97 -2.77 14.26
N PRO A 9 8.24 -2.36 14.08
CA PRO A 9 8.89 -1.41 14.98
C PRO A 9 8.18 -0.05 15.09
N HIS A 10 7.47 0.35 14.03
CA HIS A 10 6.71 1.60 13.97
C HIS A 10 5.23 1.39 14.28
N PHE A 11 4.65 0.23 13.97
CA PHE A 11 3.24 -0.11 14.16
C PHE A 11 3.13 -1.46 14.90
N PRO A 12 3.33 -1.48 16.22
CA PRO A 12 3.44 -2.72 16.99
C PRO A 12 2.12 -3.48 17.14
N ASP A 13 0.98 -2.80 16.94
CA ASP A 13 -0.35 -3.36 17.14
C ASP A 13 -0.93 -4.03 15.88
N LEU A 14 -0.14 -4.17 14.81
CA LEU A 14 -0.61 -4.82 13.59
C LEU A 14 -0.70 -6.33 13.79
N SER A 15 -1.81 -6.88 13.32
CA SER A 15 -2.01 -8.32 13.26
C SER A 15 -1.05 -8.97 12.27
N GLU A 16 -0.76 -10.26 12.47
CA GLU A 16 0.02 -11.07 11.54
C GLU A 16 -0.58 -11.03 10.12
N SER A 17 -1.91 -11.11 10.01
CA SER A 17 -2.61 -11.01 8.72
C SER A 17 -2.33 -9.68 8.00
N GLN A 18 -2.30 -8.56 8.73
CA GLN A 18 -1.99 -7.26 8.12
C GLN A 18 -0.54 -7.18 7.67
N LEU A 19 0.41 -7.72 8.45
CA LEU A 19 1.81 -7.76 8.05
C LEU A 19 1.99 -8.61 6.77
N LEU A 20 1.34 -9.77 6.69
CA LEU A 20 1.36 -10.61 5.49
C LEU A 20 0.73 -9.93 4.27
N GLN A 21 -0.37 -9.18 4.46
CA GLN A 21 -0.97 -8.38 3.38
C GLN A 21 -0.02 -7.29 2.87
N LEU A 22 0.74 -6.64 3.76
CA LEU A 22 1.74 -5.64 3.37
C LEU A 22 2.93 -6.26 2.62
N ASP A 23 3.34 -7.47 2.99
CA ASP A 23 4.35 -8.24 2.23
C ASP A 23 3.84 -8.58 0.83
N ALA A 24 2.63 -9.17 0.74
CA ALA A 24 2.00 -9.52 -0.53
C ALA A 24 1.81 -8.31 -1.45
N LEU A 25 1.43 -7.16 -0.88
CA LEU A 25 1.34 -5.88 -1.58
C LEU A 25 2.70 -5.46 -2.16
N ALA A 26 3.76 -5.45 -1.35
CA ALA A 26 5.08 -5.04 -1.78
C ALA A 26 5.62 -5.95 -2.90
N ASP A 27 5.47 -7.26 -2.76
CA ASP A 27 5.90 -8.25 -3.73
C ASP A 27 5.12 -8.15 -5.05
N THR A 28 3.80 -7.93 -4.97
CA THR A 28 2.96 -7.76 -6.15
C THR A 28 3.36 -6.50 -6.91
N VAL A 29 3.48 -5.37 -6.24
CA VAL A 29 3.93 -4.11 -6.85
C VAL A 29 5.30 -4.28 -7.49
N TRP A 30 6.26 -4.88 -6.78
CA TRP A 30 7.61 -5.10 -7.29
C TRP A 30 7.60 -5.94 -8.57
N THR A 31 6.86 -7.05 -8.57
CA THR A 31 6.72 -7.95 -9.72
C THR A 31 6.11 -7.25 -10.93
N TRP A 32 5.09 -6.43 -10.72
CA TRP A 32 4.43 -5.69 -11.79
C TRP A 32 5.23 -4.46 -12.25
N ASN A 33 6.11 -3.91 -11.41
CA ASN A 33 6.88 -2.73 -11.74
C ASN A 33 7.79 -2.95 -12.96
N ALA A 34 8.33 -4.16 -13.11
CA ALA A 34 9.12 -4.55 -14.29
C ALA A 34 8.34 -4.42 -15.62
N LYS A 35 7.00 -4.50 -15.58
CA LYS A 35 6.12 -4.46 -16.76
C LYS A 35 5.49 -3.09 -16.99
N ILE A 36 5.05 -2.43 -15.92
CA ILE A 36 4.14 -1.26 -16.01
C ILE A 36 4.77 0.05 -15.52
N ASN A 37 5.89 -0.03 -14.78
CA ASN A 37 6.60 1.12 -14.22
C ASN A 37 5.69 2.00 -13.34
N VAL A 38 5.25 1.44 -12.21
CA VAL A 38 4.38 2.10 -11.23
C VAL A 38 5.14 2.82 -10.13
N ILE A 39 6.38 2.39 -9.85
CA ILE A 39 7.34 3.03 -8.96
C ILE A 39 8.68 3.18 -9.68
N SER A 40 9.66 3.88 -9.09
CA SER A 40 10.98 4.07 -9.72
C SER A 40 11.64 2.73 -10.06
N ARG A 41 12.20 2.59 -11.27
CA ARG A 41 12.72 1.31 -11.83
C ARG A 41 13.84 0.65 -11.02
N LYS A 42 14.49 1.39 -10.13
CA LYS A 42 15.67 0.97 -9.37
C LYS A 42 15.44 1.01 -7.86
N ASP A 43 14.20 0.87 -7.41
CA ASP A 43 13.90 0.91 -5.98
C ASP A 43 13.62 -0.47 -5.39
N PRO A 44 14.65 -1.20 -4.89
CA PRO A 44 14.45 -2.47 -4.23
C PRO A 44 13.83 -2.33 -2.83
N HIS A 45 13.68 -1.10 -2.33
CA HIS A 45 13.20 -0.83 -0.96
C HIS A 45 11.71 -0.50 -0.94
N VAL A 46 10.88 -1.27 -1.67
CA VAL A 46 9.42 -1.03 -1.78
C VAL A 46 8.76 -0.95 -0.41
N MET A 47 9.13 -1.86 0.50
CA MET A 47 8.59 -1.89 1.87
C MET A 47 8.88 -0.58 2.63
N GLU A 48 10.10 -0.08 2.59
CA GLU A 48 10.49 1.12 3.36
C GLU A 48 10.02 2.41 2.67
N ARG A 49 10.29 2.55 1.38
CA ARG A 49 10.09 3.82 0.65
C ARG A 49 8.67 4.04 0.14
N HIS A 50 7.87 2.98 0.04
CA HIS A 50 6.49 3.09 -0.43
C HIS A 50 5.49 2.62 0.63
N VAL A 51 5.66 1.43 1.20
CA VAL A 51 4.71 0.92 2.21
C VAL A 51 4.81 1.71 3.52
N LEU A 52 5.96 1.68 4.21
CA LEU A 52 6.15 2.40 5.47
C LEU A 52 5.89 3.90 5.33
N HIS A 53 6.41 4.50 4.26
CA HIS A 53 6.19 5.92 3.97
C HIS A 53 4.69 6.26 3.84
N SER A 54 3.88 5.41 3.21
CA SER A 54 2.43 5.59 3.12
C SER A 54 1.74 5.50 4.48
N LEU A 55 2.15 4.53 5.32
CA LEU A 55 1.62 4.36 6.66
C LEU A 55 1.93 5.55 7.59
N GLY A 56 2.92 6.36 7.26
CA GLY A 56 3.23 7.60 7.97
C GLY A 56 2.02 8.53 8.15
N ILE A 57 1.07 8.52 7.20
CA ILE A 57 -0.19 9.30 7.31
C ILE A 57 -1.00 8.86 8.54
N ALA A 58 -1.02 7.56 8.85
CA ALA A 58 -1.76 7.03 9.99
C ALA A 58 -1.19 7.45 11.36
N LYS A 59 0.03 8.00 11.39
CA LYS A 59 0.63 8.56 12.62
C LYS A 59 0.09 9.94 12.97
N VAL A 60 -0.39 10.69 11.98
CA VAL A 60 -0.87 12.07 12.16
C VAL A 60 -2.37 12.21 11.99
N MET A 61 -3.00 11.25 11.32
CA MET A 61 -4.44 11.24 11.05
C MET A 61 -5.00 9.84 11.24
N ARG A 62 -6.16 9.73 11.88
CA ARG A 62 -6.92 8.48 11.96
C ARG A 62 -8.16 8.57 11.06
N PHE A 63 -8.35 7.56 10.22
CA PHE A 63 -9.57 7.40 9.44
C PHE A 63 -10.66 6.76 10.31
N GLN A 64 -11.87 7.32 10.28
CA GLN A 64 -13.00 6.80 11.04
C GLN A 64 -13.63 5.60 10.32
N PRO A 65 -14.14 4.58 11.05
CA PRO A 65 -14.94 3.52 10.45
C PRO A 65 -16.09 4.10 9.60
N GLY A 66 -16.29 3.54 8.41
CA GLY A 66 -17.30 4.01 7.44
C GLY A 66 -16.92 5.28 6.66
N ALA A 67 -15.74 5.85 6.89
CA ALA A 67 -15.25 6.96 6.09
C ALA A 67 -14.94 6.52 4.64
N ARG A 68 -15.00 7.49 3.72
CA ARG A 68 -14.67 7.30 2.31
C ARG A 68 -13.51 8.20 1.95
N VAL A 69 -12.43 7.63 1.45
CA VAL A 69 -11.16 8.32 1.18
C VAL A 69 -10.81 8.15 -0.29
N LEU A 70 -10.50 9.25 -0.97
CA LEU A 70 -10.06 9.22 -2.35
C LEU A 70 -8.55 9.44 -2.45
N ASP A 71 -7.84 8.48 -3.05
CA ASP A 71 -6.43 8.59 -3.42
C ASP A 71 -6.33 8.93 -4.92
N VAL A 72 -6.02 10.20 -5.22
CA VAL A 72 -5.93 10.71 -6.59
C VAL A 72 -4.50 10.63 -7.10
N GLY A 73 -4.30 9.92 -8.20
CA GLY A 73 -2.97 9.65 -8.74
C GLY A 73 -2.25 8.52 -8.00
N THR A 74 -3.01 7.50 -7.57
CA THR A 74 -2.54 6.41 -6.70
C THR A 74 -1.36 5.62 -7.29
N GLY A 75 -1.14 5.66 -8.61
CA GLY A 75 -0.05 4.97 -9.26
C GLY A 75 -0.08 3.46 -9.01
N GLY A 76 0.89 2.96 -8.25
CA GLY A 76 0.96 1.56 -7.82
C GLY A 76 0.03 1.18 -6.66
N GLY A 77 -0.86 2.08 -6.24
CA GLY A 77 -1.76 1.88 -5.10
C GLY A 77 -1.29 2.58 -3.83
N PHE A 78 -0.40 3.58 -3.92
CA PHE A 78 0.16 4.29 -2.77
C PHE A 78 -0.34 5.73 -2.72
N PRO A 79 -0.75 6.24 -1.54
CA PRO A 79 -0.71 5.57 -0.23
C PRO A 79 -1.94 4.71 0.11
N GLY A 80 -2.95 4.64 -0.75
CA GLY A 80 -4.25 4.10 -0.34
C GLY A 80 -4.31 2.59 -0.04
N LEU A 81 -3.56 1.71 -0.72
CA LEU A 81 -3.54 0.27 -0.40
C LEU A 81 -2.93 -0.02 0.99
N PRO A 82 -1.74 0.49 1.35
CA PRO A 82 -1.23 0.33 2.72
C PRO A 82 -2.22 0.84 3.78
N LEU A 83 -2.85 1.98 3.53
CA LEU A 83 -3.82 2.56 4.48
C LEU A 83 -5.11 1.74 4.58
N ALA A 84 -5.55 1.11 3.49
CA ALA A 84 -6.68 0.19 3.50
C ALA A 84 -6.40 -1.07 4.35
N VAL A 85 -5.17 -1.59 4.31
CA VAL A 85 -4.75 -2.70 5.19
C VAL A 85 -4.79 -2.26 6.66
N LEU A 86 -4.36 -1.03 6.96
CA LEU A 86 -4.35 -0.50 8.33
C LEU A 86 -5.74 -0.14 8.86
N HIS A 87 -6.66 0.26 7.97
CA HIS A 87 -7.99 0.75 8.30
C HIS A 87 -9.05 -0.02 7.50
N PRO A 88 -9.29 -1.31 7.82
CA PRO A 88 -10.17 -2.18 7.03
C PRO A 88 -11.64 -1.73 7.01
N GLU A 89 -12.06 -0.90 7.97
CA GLU A 89 -13.41 -0.34 8.03
C GLU A 89 -13.57 0.97 7.22
N THR A 90 -12.53 1.43 6.53
CA THR A 90 -12.56 2.64 5.69
C THR A 90 -12.58 2.25 4.21
N GLU A 91 -13.46 2.88 3.42
CA GLU A 91 -13.50 2.70 1.97
C GLU A 91 -12.42 3.58 1.32
N PHE A 92 -11.37 2.96 0.79
CA PHE A 92 -10.35 3.65 -0.01
C PHE A 92 -10.67 3.50 -1.51
N VAL A 93 -10.95 4.62 -2.15
CA VAL A 93 -11.16 4.73 -3.60
C VAL A 93 -9.84 5.14 -4.24
N LEU A 94 -9.30 4.28 -5.08
CA LEU A 94 -7.99 4.44 -5.72
C LEU A 94 -8.15 4.87 -7.17
N CYS A 95 -7.70 6.08 -7.51
CA CYS A 95 -7.92 6.69 -8.83
C CYS A 95 -6.60 7.02 -9.52
N ASP A 96 -6.46 6.65 -10.80
CA ASP A 96 -5.34 7.03 -11.66
C ASP A 96 -5.85 7.14 -13.11
N SER A 97 -5.31 8.10 -13.87
CA SER A 97 -5.69 8.30 -15.28
C SER A 97 -5.15 7.21 -16.21
N ILE A 98 -4.19 6.41 -15.75
CA ILE A 98 -3.50 5.40 -16.54
C ILE A 98 -4.05 4.01 -16.19
N GLY A 99 -4.94 3.49 -17.03
CA GLY A 99 -5.63 2.20 -16.77
C GLY A 99 -4.71 0.99 -16.56
N LYS A 100 -3.52 0.94 -17.18
CA LYS A 100 -2.55 -0.13 -16.91
C LYS A 100 -2.04 -0.12 -15.46
N LYS A 101 -1.96 1.04 -14.81
CA LYS A 101 -1.57 1.14 -13.41
C LYS A 101 -2.69 0.63 -12.49
N ILE A 102 -3.95 0.92 -12.82
CA ILE A 102 -5.12 0.38 -12.12
C ILE A 102 -5.10 -1.16 -12.11
N LYS A 103 -4.66 -1.82 -13.19
CA LYS A 103 -4.48 -3.29 -13.19
C LYS A 103 -3.50 -3.79 -12.14
N VAL A 104 -2.45 -3.02 -11.83
CA VAL A 104 -1.50 -3.36 -10.76
C VAL A 104 -2.17 -3.21 -9.40
N VAL A 105 -2.93 -2.13 -9.20
CA VAL A 105 -3.70 -1.88 -7.98
C VAL A 105 -4.71 -3.01 -7.74
N GLU A 106 -5.46 -3.42 -8.76
CA GLU A 106 -6.41 -4.53 -8.70
C GLU A 106 -5.75 -5.87 -8.38
N ALA A 107 -4.54 -6.10 -8.90
CA ALA A 107 -3.78 -7.31 -8.59
C ALA A 107 -3.30 -7.30 -7.14
N ALA A 108 -2.77 -6.18 -6.68
CA ALA A 108 -2.28 -6.01 -5.32
C ALA A 108 -3.39 -6.06 -4.27
N ALA A 109 -4.59 -5.54 -4.57
CA ALA A 109 -5.74 -5.59 -3.67
C ALA A 109 -6.33 -7.00 -3.48
N LYS A 110 -5.95 -7.98 -4.32
CA LYS A 110 -6.42 -9.37 -4.27
C LYS A 110 -5.37 -10.36 -3.73
N ALA A 111 -4.14 -9.89 -3.54
CA ALA A 111 -3.03 -10.68 -3.02
C ALA A 111 -3.15 -10.82 -1.49
#